data_AF-A0A1I0L0V8-F1
#
_entry.id   AF-A0A1I0L0V8-F1
#
_cell.length_a   1.000
_cell.length_b   1.000
_cell.length_c   1.000
_cell.angle_alpha   90.00
_cell.angle_beta   90.00
_cell.angle_gamma   90.00
#
_symmetry.space_group_name_H-M   'P 1'
#
loop_
_entity.id
_entity.type
_entity.pdbx_description
1 polymer ?
#
loop_
_entity_poly.entity_id
_entity_poly.type
_entity_poly.pdbx_seq_one_letter_code
_entity_poly.pdbx_strand_id
1 'polypeptide(L)'
;MAKVVKLSNKFAKDEKAGIEIGEKVYEFDASVETAMLIEDAVADGGRVSSLVSALEAVLGADAVAEIGVKQMSLTNMKILLTGLSAALQNTTYEDASARFQG
;
A
#
# COMPACT_ATOMS: atom_id res chain seq x y z
N MET A 1 14.42 -27.25 27.05
CA MET A 1 13.54 -27.78 25.99
C MET A 1 13.05 -26.61 25.17
N ALA A 2 13.33 -26.57 23.85
CA ALA A 2 12.83 -25.50 22.99
C ALA A 2 11.35 -25.77 22.64
N LYS A 3 10.46 -24.82 22.94
CA LYS A 3 9.07 -24.88 22.50
C LYS A 3 9.02 -24.63 20.99
N VAL A 4 8.59 -25.64 20.23
CA VAL A 4 8.33 -25.49 18.79
C VAL A 4 6.86 -25.09 18.63
N VAL A 5 6.62 -23.86 18.14
CA VAL A 5 5.28 -23.34 17.84
C VAL A 5 4.99 -23.56 16.36
N LYS A 6 3.89 -24.24 16.02
CA LYS A 6 3.45 -24.42 14.62
C LYS A 6 2.70 -23.18 14.15
N LEU A 7 3.27 -22.45 13.19
CA LEU A 7 2.70 -21.24 12.60
C LEU A 7 2.06 -21.48 11.23
N SER A 8 2.18 -22.68 10.65
CA SER A 8 1.76 -23.02 9.29
C SER A 8 0.29 -22.67 8.97
N ASN A 9 -0.60 -22.76 9.96
CA ASN A 9 -2.03 -22.47 9.82
C ASN A 9 -2.40 -21.05 10.25
N LYS A 10 -1.41 -20.22 10.63
CA LYS A 10 -1.59 -18.82 11.02
C LYS A 10 -1.34 -17.86 9.85
N PHE A 11 -0.67 -18.30 8.80
CA PHE A 11 -0.44 -17.51 7.60
C PHE A 11 -1.66 -17.57 6.69
N ALA A 12 -2.23 -16.40 6.37
CA ALA A 12 -3.11 -16.28 5.22
C ALA A 12 -2.22 -16.26 3.97
N LYS A 13 -2.49 -17.14 3.00
CA LYS A 13 -1.65 -17.33 1.81
C LYS A 13 -2.08 -16.48 0.62
N ASP A 14 -3.24 -15.85 0.71
CA ASP A 14 -3.90 -15.10 -0.37
C ASP A 14 -4.55 -13.85 0.24
N GLU A 15 -3.77 -13.02 0.93
CA GLU A 15 -4.26 -11.73 1.42
C GLU A 15 -4.35 -10.76 0.25
N LYS A 16 -5.58 -10.45 -0.14
CA LYS A 16 -5.87 -9.31 -1.01
C LYS A 16 -6.31 -8.15 -0.14
N ALA A 17 -5.76 -6.99 -0.42
CA ALA A 17 -6.21 -5.73 0.15
C ALA A 17 -6.96 -4.94 -0.91
N GLY A 18 -7.78 -3.99 -0.48
CA GLY A 18 -8.52 -3.13 -1.38
C GLY A 18 -8.58 -1.72 -0.81
N ILE A 19 -8.46 -0.74 -1.70
CA ILE A 19 -8.77 0.66 -1.37
C ILE A 19 -10.00 1.09 -2.14
N GLU A 20 -10.96 1.71 -1.46
CA GLU A 20 -12.12 2.33 -2.09
C GLU A 20 -11.81 3.80 -2.38
N ILE A 21 -11.97 4.20 -3.64
CA ILE A 21 -11.84 5.60 -4.06
C ILE A 21 -13.09 5.96 -4.85
N GLY A 22 -13.94 6.81 -4.26
CA GLY A 22 -15.25 7.14 -4.83
C GLY A 22 -16.22 5.96 -4.69
N GLU A 23 -16.70 5.42 -5.80
CA GLU A 23 -17.58 4.23 -5.84
C GLU A 23 -16.85 2.97 -6.38
N LYS A 24 -15.52 3.03 -6.55
CA LYS A 24 -14.72 1.93 -7.08
C LYS A 24 -13.77 1.38 -6.03
N VAL A 25 -13.73 0.06 -5.93
CA VAL A 25 -12.77 -0.69 -5.12
C VAL A 25 -11.62 -1.15 -6.01
N TYR A 26 -10.41 -0.76 -5.67
CA TYR A 26 -9.19 -1.20 -6.32
C TYR A 26 -8.53 -2.26 -5.44
N GLU A 27 -8.65 -3.52 -5.87
CA GLU A 27 -8.02 -4.65 -5.19
C GLU A 27 -6.57 -4.80 -5.64
N PHE A 28 -5.70 -5.15 -4.70
CA PHE A 28 -4.29 -5.41 -4.94
C PHE A 28 -3.77 -6.51 -4.01
N ASP A 29 -2.64 -7.08 -4.36
CA ASP A 29 -1.99 -8.13 -3.59
C ASP A 29 -1.39 -7.55 -2.30
N ALA A 30 -1.76 -8.10 -1.13
CA ALA A 30 -1.28 -7.63 0.16
C ALA A 30 -0.01 -8.36 0.63
N SER A 31 0.80 -8.86 -0.29
CA SER A 31 2.07 -9.50 0.04
C SER A 31 3.08 -8.53 0.65
N VAL A 32 4.07 -9.12 1.33
CA VAL A 32 5.25 -8.41 1.83
C VAL A 32 6.00 -7.71 0.69
N GLU A 33 5.97 -8.24 -0.53
CA GLU A 33 6.58 -7.61 -1.71
C GLU A 33 5.93 -6.26 -2.01
N THR A 34 4.59 -6.18 -2.00
CA THR A 34 3.83 -4.93 -2.13
C THR A 34 4.21 -3.93 -1.03
N ALA A 35 4.31 -4.39 0.22
CA ALA A 35 4.69 -3.54 1.34
C ALA A 35 6.11 -2.98 1.16
N MET A 36 7.07 -3.83 0.76
CA MET A 36 8.45 -3.42 0.50
C MET A 36 8.54 -2.40 -0.65
N LEU A 37 7.78 -2.59 -1.74
CA LEU A 37 7.76 -1.64 -2.86
C LEU A 37 7.29 -0.25 -2.43
N ILE A 38 6.29 -0.19 -1.55
CA ILE A 38 5.77 1.08 -1.02
C ILE A 38 6.79 1.70 -0.05
N GLU A 39 7.36 0.91 0.87
CA GLU A 39 8.38 1.38 1.81
C GLU A 39 9.63 1.91 1.11
N ASP A 40 10.14 1.19 0.10
CA ASP A 40 11.29 1.63 -0.70
C ASP A 40 11.00 2.92 -1.46
N ALA A 41 9.80 3.05 -2.04
CA ALA A 41 9.40 4.26 -2.76
C ALA A 41 9.31 5.49 -1.83
N VAL A 42 8.90 5.28 -0.58
CA VAL A 42 8.88 6.32 0.46
C VAL A 42 10.30 6.62 0.94
N ALA A 43 11.13 5.60 1.15
CA ALA A 43 12.49 5.70 1.65
C ALA A 43 13.46 6.38 0.65
N ASP A 44 13.24 6.25 -0.66
CA ASP A 44 14.00 6.93 -1.74
C ASP A 44 13.67 8.45 -1.85
N GLY A 45 13.41 9.10 -0.71
CA GLY A 45 13.12 10.53 -0.60
C GLY A 45 11.76 10.94 -1.16
N GLY A 46 10.84 10.00 -1.39
CA GLY A 46 9.49 10.28 -1.88
C GLY A 46 9.47 10.91 -3.27
N ARG A 47 10.44 10.58 -4.13
CA ARG A 47 10.44 11.03 -5.53
C ARG A 47 9.16 10.59 -6.21
N VAL A 48 8.49 11.54 -6.85
CA VAL A 48 7.20 11.31 -7.53
C VAL A 48 7.27 10.15 -8.52
N SER A 49 8.37 10.01 -9.26
CA SER A 49 8.57 8.88 -10.18
C SER A 49 8.59 7.53 -9.48
N SER A 50 9.25 7.43 -8.33
CA SER A 50 9.36 6.19 -7.55
C SER A 50 8.01 5.82 -6.93
N LEU A 51 7.29 6.82 -6.40
CA LEU A 51 5.93 6.65 -5.88
C LEU A 51 4.95 6.19 -6.95
N VAL A 52 4.97 6.81 -8.13
CA VAL A 52 4.10 6.43 -9.25
C VAL A 52 4.43 5.01 -9.73
N SER A 53 5.72 4.66 -9.84
CA SER A 53 6.13 3.32 -10.27
C SER A 53 5.70 2.24 -9.27
N ALA A 54 5.79 2.52 -7.97
CA ALA A 54 5.30 1.61 -6.93
C ALA A 54 3.78 1.47 -7.01
N LEU A 55 3.03 2.56 -7.18
CA LEU A 55 1.58 2.51 -7.36
C LEU A 55 1.18 1.71 -8.61
N GLU A 56 1.91 1.85 -9.72
CA GLU A 56 1.66 1.07 -10.95
C GLU A 56 1.98 -0.42 -10.75
N ALA A 57 3.00 -0.74 -9.96
CA ALA A 57 3.33 -2.12 -9.62
C ALA A 57 2.29 -2.77 -8.71
N VAL A 58 1.69 -2.01 -7.79
CA VAL A 58 0.73 -2.50 -6.80
C VAL A 58 -0.70 -2.55 -7.33
N LEU A 59 -1.18 -1.44 -7.87
CA LEU A 59 -2.58 -1.29 -8.34
C LEU A 59 -2.75 -1.62 -9.83
N GLY A 60 -1.66 -1.66 -10.59
CA GLY A 60 -1.68 -1.77 -12.04
C GLY A 60 -1.75 -0.41 -12.74
N ALA A 61 -1.15 -0.34 -13.94
CA ALA A 61 -1.07 0.89 -14.73
C ALA A 61 -2.45 1.48 -15.09
N ASP A 62 -3.44 0.63 -15.34
CA ASP A 62 -4.81 1.05 -15.67
C ASP A 62 -5.49 1.76 -14.49
N ALA A 63 -5.37 1.21 -13.28
CA ALA A 63 -5.90 1.82 -12.06
C ALA A 63 -5.21 3.15 -11.76
N VAL A 64 -3.89 3.22 -11.91
CA VAL A 64 -3.13 4.46 -11.70
C VAL A 64 -3.52 5.56 -12.69
N ALA A 65 -3.75 5.20 -13.95
CA ALA A 65 -4.22 6.13 -14.97
C ALA A 65 -5.66 6.59 -14.70
N GLU A 66 -6.54 5.69 -14.27
CA GLU A 66 -7.94 5.99 -13.94
C GLU A 66 -8.07 6.89 -12.70
N ILE A 67 -7.29 6.63 -11.65
CA ILE A 67 -7.20 7.45 -10.44
C ILE A 67 -6.58 8.82 -10.76
N GLY A 68 -5.81 8.93 -11.84
CA GLY A 68 -5.16 10.17 -12.25
C GLY A 68 -3.95 10.53 -11.39
N VAL A 69 -3.26 9.54 -10.83
CA VAL A 69 -2.12 9.73 -9.89
C VAL A 69 -1.06 10.68 -10.45
N LYS A 70 -0.77 10.59 -11.76
CA LYS A 70 0.23 11.45 -12.44
C LYS A 70 -0.18 12.93 -12.51
N GLN A 71 -1.46 13.24 -12.36
CA GLN A 71 -2.00 14.61 -12.34
C GLN A 71 -2.30 15.10 -10.92
N MET A 72 -2.12 14.25 -9.90
CA MET A 72 -2.37 14.59 -8.51
C MET A 72 -1.23 15.38 -7.88
N SER A 73 -1.56 16.16 -6.85
CA SER A 73 -0.56 16.81 -6.01
C SER A 73 0.24 15.76 -5.21
N LEU A 74 1.46 16.12 -4.82
CA LEU A 74 2.28 15.33 -3.90
C LEU A 74 1.54 14.97 -2.60
N THR A 75 0.68 15.88 -2.11
CA THR A 75 -0.17 15.64 -0.95
C THR A 75 -1.17 14.50 -1.20
N ASN A 76 -1.86 14.51 -2.34
CA ASN A 76 -2.84 13.48 -2.69
C ASN A 76 -2.18 12.11 -2.92
N MET A 77 -0.99 12.08 -3.51
CA MET A 77 -0.22 10.84 -3.62
C MET A 77 0.14 10.26 -2.25
N LYS A 78 0.54 11.11 -1.29
CA LYS A 78 0.80 10.65 0.09
C LYS A 78 -0.47 10.09 0.74
N ILE A 79 -1.63 10.69 0.53
CA ILE A 79 -2.92 10.16 1.00
C ILE A 79 -3.16 8.75 0.44
N LEU A 80 -2.95 8.56 -0.87
CA LEU A 80 -3.07 7.25 -1.52
C LEU A 80 -2.13 6.20 -0.93
N LEU A 81 -0.86 6.54 -0.75
CA LEU A 81 0.14 5.65 -0.14
C LEU A 81 -0.19 5.30 1.31
N THR A 82 -0.66 6.29 2.09
CA THR A 82 -1.14 6.06 3.45
C THR A 82 -2.34 5.10 3.46
N GLY A 83 -3.28 5.26 2.52
CA GLY A 83 -4.42 4.36 2.36
C GLY A 83 -4.01 2.94 1.99
N LEU A 84 -3.06 2.78 1.06
CA LEU A 84 -2.49 1.47 0.70
C LEU A 84 -1.78 0.82 1.88
N SER A 85 -0.96 1.59 2.60
CA SER A 85 -0.25 1.12 3.78
C SER A 85 -1.21 0.74 4.91
N ALA A 86 -2.31 1.49 5.08
CA ALA A 86 -3.39 1.17 6.01
C ALA A 86 -4.05 -0.17 5.66
N ALA A 87 -4.40 -0.35 4.38
CA ALA A 87 -5.00 -1.58 3.87
C ALA A 87 -4.06 -2.79 4.00
N LEU A 88 -2.75 -2.62 3.79
CA LEU A 88 -1.73 -3.65 4.00
C LEU A 88 -1.56 -4.02 5.48
N GLN A 89 -1.57 -3.02 6.36
CA GLN A 89 -1.41 -3.22 7.81
C GLN A 89 -2.72 -3.63 8.49
N ASN A 90 -3.81 -3.79 7.73
CA ASN A 90 -5.16 -4.06 8.24
C ASN A 90 -5.54 -3.08 9.37
N THR A 91 -5.21 -1.81 9.16
CA THR A 91 -5.39 -0.72 10.12
C THR A 91 -6.19 0.42 9.49
N THR A 92 -6.60 1.39 10.30
CA THR A 92 -7.37 2.54 9.80
C THR A 92 -6.45 3.52 9.07
N TYR A 93 -7.02 4.30 8.15
CA TYR A 93 -6.29 5.39 7.51
C TYR A 93 -5.72 6.37 8.54
N GLU A 94 -6.45 6.65 9.62
CA GLU A 94 -6.03 7.56 10.68
C GLU A 94 -4.78 7.03 11.42
N ASP A 95 -4.77 5.74 11.76
CA ASP A 95 -3.61 5.09 12.40
C ASP A 95 -2.37 5.05 11.50
N ALA A 96 -2.56 4.80 10.21
CA ALA A 96 -1.46 4.83 9.24
C ALA A 96 -0.94 6.27 9.02
N SER A 97 -1.83 7.26 8.93
CA SER A 97 -1.47 8.66 8.76
C SER A 97 -0.65 9.18 9.93
N ALA A 98 -0.93 8.73 11.16
CA ALA A 98 -0.16 9.09 12.34
C ALA A 98 1.32 8.65 12.25
N ARG A 99 1.61 7.53 11.59
CA ARG A 99 2.99 7.05 11.37
C ARG A 99 3.76 7.87 10.33
N PHE A 100 3.06 8.42 9.33
CA PHE A 100 3.67 9.25 8.28
C PHE A 100 3.84 10.72 8.67
N GLN A 101 3.20 11.17 9.76
CA GLN A 101 3.33 12.53 10.31
C GLN A 101 4.36 12.64 11.46
N GLY A 102 4.94 11.51 11.89
CA GLY A 102 5.94 11.44 12.97
C GLY A 102 7.35 11.82 12.55
#